data_AF-A0A9E1ZWU8-F1
#
_entry.id   AF-A0A9E1ZWU8-F1
#
_cell.length_a   1.000
_cell.length_b   1.000
_cell.length_c   1.000
_cell.angle_alpha   90.00
_cell.angle_beta   90.00
_cell.angle_gamma   90.00
#
_symmetry.space_group_name_H-M   'P 1'
#
loop_
_entity.id
_entity.type
_entity.pdbx_description
1 polymer ?
#
loop_
_entity_poly.entity_id
_entity_poly.type
_entity_poly.pdbx_seq_one_letter_code
_entity_poly.pdbx_strand_id
1 'polypeptide(L)'
;FANASWGSRPQMVTVKKFAAEISLMPLLSGNIKVNQIILEGVDLLAEKDKSGKANWELGAAPKKAAAPAAKGGPAALPVVNNVSIKDVKITYKDAQAGQDYALGLDAVKGGAMQLATAVT
;
A
#
# COMPACT_ATOMS: atom_id res chain seq x y z
N PHE A 1 -5.90 5.82 -4.92
CA PHE A 1 -6.50 5.41 -3.63
C PHE A 1 -7.42 6.52 -3.14
N ALA A 2 -8.62 6.18 -2.68
CA ALA A 2 -9.57 7.15 -2.16
C ALA A 2 -9.08 7.75 -0.84
N ASN A 3 -9.29 9.06 -0.63
CA ASN A 3 -9.13 9.72 0.66
C ASN A 3 -10.45 9.66 1.45
N ALA A 4 -10.43 10.03 2.73
CA ALA A 4 -11.66 10.32 3.45
C ALA A 4 -12.41 11.49 2.80
N SER A 5 -13.75 11.49 2.89
CA SER A 5 -14.60 12.52 2.28
C SER A 5 -14.32 13.95 2.79
N TRP A 6 -13.76 14.05 4.00
CA TRP A 6 -13.37 15.32 4.62
C TRP A 6 -11.89 15.69 4.36
N GLY A 7 -11.11 14.81 3.75
CA GLY A 7 -9.68 15.03 3.51
C GLY A 7 -9.44 16.24 2.59
N SER A 8 -8.30 16.90 2.74
CA SER A 8 -8.02 18.14 1.97
C SER A 8 -7.71 17.89 0.49
N ARG A 9 -7.47 16.63 0.12
CA ARG A 9 -7.22 16.19 -1.26
C ARG A 9 -8.08 14.97 -1.59
N PRO A 10 -8.42 14.74 -2.88
CA PRO A 10 -9.20 13.57 -3.27
C PRO A 10 -8.45 12.24 -3.07
N GLN A 11 -7.11 12.23 -3.16
CA GLN A 11 -6.30 11.04 -2.92
C GLN A 11 -5.40 11.21 -1.69
N MET A 12 -5.44 10.20 -0.80
CA MET A 12 -4.55 10.09 0.35
C MET A 12 -3.13 9.67 -0.07
N VAL A 13 -3.03 8.79 -1.07
CA VAL A 13 -1.75 8.28 -1.59
C VAL A 13 -1.80 8.29 -3.10
N THR A 14 -0.74 8.83 -3.70
CA THR A 14 -0.45 8.71 -5.13
C THR A 14 0.93 8.12 -5.33
N VAL A 15 1.09 7.38 -6.43
CA VAL A 15 2.35 6.78 -6.84
C VAL A 15 2.49 7.06 -8.33
N LYS A 16 3.59 7.68 -8.74
CA LYS A 16 3.82 7.98 -10.16
C LYS A 16 4.13 6.72 -10.97
N LYS A 17 4.93 5.82 -10.39
CA LYS A 17 5.32 4.58 -11.06
C LYS A 17 5.32 3.41 -10.09
N PHE A 18 4.73 2.32 -10.56
CA PHE A 18 4.77 1.01 -9.94
C PHE A 18 5.36 0.03 -10.95
N ALA A 19 6.38 -0.72 -10.56
CA ALA A 19 6.94 -1.80 -11.35
C ALA A 19 7.21 -3.02 -10.48
N ALA A 20 7.06 -4.20 -11.08
CA ALA A 20 7.39 -5.47 -10.45
C ALA A 20 8.28 -6.29 -11.39
N GLU A 21 9.37 -6.83 -10.86
CA GLU A 21 10.24 -7.75 -11.58
C GLU A 21 9.84 -9.19 -11.26
N ILE A 22 9.48 -9.97 -12.28
CA ILE A 22 9.02 -11.35 -12.14
C ILE A 22 10.06 -12.31 -12.71
N SER A 23 10.35 -13.39 -11.99
CA SER A 23 11.22 -14.46 -12.49
C SER A 23 10.53 -15.28 -13.58
N LEU A 24 11.18 -15.44 -14.73
CA LEU A 24 10.64 -16.18 -15.88
C LEU A 24 10.59 -17.70 -15.66
N MET A 25 11.68 -18.33 -15.18
CA MET A 25 11.72 -19.79 -15.01
C MET A 25 10.60 -20.33 -14.10
N PRO A 26 10.35 -19.76 -12.90
CA PRO A 26 9.22 -20.15 -12.07
C PRO A 26 7.86 -19.91 -12.74
N LEU A 27 7.73 -18.83 -13.53
CA LEU A 27 6.49 -18.49 -14.23
C LEU A 27 6.09 -19.55 -15.25
N LEU A 28 7.07 -20.13 -15.97
CA LEU A 28 6.84 -21.26 -16.89
C LEU A 28 6.34 -22.52 -16.17
N SER A 29 6.66 -22.67 -14.88
CA SER A 29 6.18 -23.77 -14.02
C SER A 29 4.91 -23.42 -13.24
N GLY A 30 4.27 -22.27 -13.53
CA GLY A 30 3.05 -21.82 -12.84
C GLY A 30 3.28 -21.13 -11.49
N ASN A 31 4.52 -20.87 -11.10
CA ASN A 31 4.89 -20.25 -9.83
C ASN A 31 5.24 -18.77 -10.02
N ILE A 32 4.46 -17.87 -9.44
CA ILE A 32 4.75 -16.43 -9.49
C ILE A 32 5.77 -16.07 -8.41
N LYS A 33 6.98 -15.71 -8.84
CA LYS A 33 8.05 -15.22 -7.95
C LYS A 33 8.41 -13.79 -8.32
N VAL A 34 8.22 -12.86 -7.38
CA VAL A 34 8.50 -11.43 -7.54
C VAL A 34 9.87 -11.12 -6.93
N ASN A 35 10.83 -10.76 -7.77
CA ASN A 35 12.19 -10.43 -7.35
C ASN A 35 12.25 -9.06 -6.69
N GLN A 36 11.55 -8.08 -7.25
CA GLN A 36 11.59 -6.71 -6.79
C GLN A 36 10.27 -6.00 -7.06
N ILE A 37 9.83 -5.20 -6.09
CA ILE A 37 8.80 -4.17 -6.29
C ILE A 37 9.48 -2.81 -6.24
N ILE A 38 9.16 -1.96 -7.22
CA ILE A 38 9.68 -0.60 -7.35
C ILE A 38 8.52 0.38 -7.32
N LEU A 39 8.58 1.32 -6.38
CA LEU A 39 7.67 2.44 -6.24
C LEU A 39 8.47 3.74 -6.45
N GLU A 40 8.01 4.63 -7.30
CA GLU A 40 8.68 5.91 -7.57
C GLU A 40 7.66 7.05 -7.50
N GLY A 41 8.07 8.16 -6.86
CA GLY A 41 7.23 9.35 -6.71
C GLY A 41 6.01 9.07 -5.83
N VAL A 42 6.23 8.58 -4.62
CA VAL A 42 5.16 8.35 -3.63
C VAL A 42 4.83 9.66 -2.94
N ASP A 43 3.60 10.15 -3.07
CA ASP A 43 3.08 11.28 -2.27
C ASP A 43 1.98 10.77 -1.35
N LEU A 44 2.26 10.78 -0.05
CA LEU A 44 1.37 10.35 1.03
C LEU A 44 0.93 11.56 1.85
N LEU A 45 -0.38 11.73 1.98
CA LEU A 45 -1.02 12.74 2.81
C LEU A 45 -1.80 12.05 3.93
N ALA A 46 -1.23 12.03 5.13
CA ALA A 46 -1.88 11.59 6.36
C ALA A 46 -2.51 12.80 7.04
N GLU A 47 -3.81 12.74 7.36
CA GLU A 47 -4.54 13.85 7.98
C GLU A 47 -5.34 13.37 9.19
N LYS A 48 -5.39 14.21 10.23
CA LYS A 48 -6.39 14.15 11.31
C LYS A 48 -7.24 15.41 11.30
N ASP A 49 -8.55 15.25 11.41
CA ASP A 49 -9.48 16.36 11.57
C ASP A 49 -9.45 16.93 13.01
N LYS A 50 -10.24 17.98 13.26
CA LYS A 50 -10.35 18.60 14.61
C LYS A 50 -10.94 17.65 15.66
N SER A 51 -11.70 16.65 15.23
CA SER A 51 -12.27 15.59 16.05
C SER A 51 -11.24 14.51 16.41
N GLY A 52 -10.04 14.56 15.81
CA GLY A 52 -9.01 13.52 15.90
C GLY A 52 -9.23 12.36 14.93
N LYS A 53 -10.26 12.39 14.09
CA LYS A 53 -10.56 11.35 13.11
C LYS A 53 -9.50 11.36 12.02
N ALA A 54 -8.92 10.21 11.71
CA ALA A 54 -7.86 10.11 10.72
C ALA A 54 -8.36 9.69 9.32
N ASN A 55 -7.71 10.19 8.26
CA ASN A 55 -8.13 9.91 6.89
C ASN A 55 -7.77 8.50 6.41
N TRP A 56 -6.82 7.84 7.09
CA TRP A 56 -6.47 6.43 6.92
C TRP A 56 -7.40 5.47 7.64
N GLU A 57 -8.33 5.97 8.47
CA GLU A 57 -9.46 5.19 8.97
C GLU A 57 -10.53 5.06 7.88
N LEU A 58 -10.16 4.38 6.80
CA LEU A 58 -11.10 3.98 5.76
C LEU A 58 -12.07 2.99 6.40
N GLY A 59 -13.35 3.38 6.48
CA GLY A 59 -14.40 2.57 7.08
C GLY A 59 -14.36 1.14 6.56
N ALA A 60 -14.62 0.19 7.46
CA ALA A 60 -14.62 -1.24 7.14
C ALA A 60 -15.33 -1.46 5.79
N ALA A 61 -14.61 -2.05 4.83
CA ALA A 61 -15.23 -2.47 3.58
C ALA A 61 -16.48 -3.29 3.95
N PRO A 62 -17.66 -3.00 3.36
CA PRO A 62 -18.84 -3.79 3.64
C PRO A 62 -18.48 -5.25 3.40
N LYS A 63 -18.68 -6.09 4.42
CA LYS A 63 -18.38 -7.52 4.37
C LYS A 63 -19.20 -8.11 3.22
N LYS A 64 -18.59 -8.15 2.03
CA LYS A 64 -19.20 -8.75 0.85
C LYS A 64 -19.40 -10.21 1.23
N ALA A 65 -20.67 -10.65 1.29
CA ALA A 65 -21.00 -12.03 1.57
C ALA A 65 -20.12 -12.92 0.70
N ALA A 66 -19.36 -13.82 1.34
CA ALA A 66 -18.42 -14.67 0.65
C ALA A 66 -19.17 -15.41 -0.46
N ALA A 67 -18.79 -15.16 -1.71
CA ALA A 67 -19.21 -16.01 -2.81
C ALA A 67 -18.69 -17.43 -2.52
N PRO A 68 -19.43 -18.50 -2.88
CA PRO A 68 -18.97 -19.86 -2.67
C PRO A 68 -17.57 -20.02 -3.25
N ALA A 69 -16.61 -20.40 -2.40
CA ALA A 69 -15.24 -20.62 -2.81
C ALA A 69 -15.25 -21.70 -3.90
N ALA A 70 -14.90 -21.30 -5.13
CA ALA A 70 -14.51 -22.27 -6.14
C ALA A 70 -13.34 -23.09 -5.55
N LYS A 71 -13.41 -24.42 -5.68
CA LYS A 71 -12.36 -25.35 -5.24
C LYS A 71 -11.10 -25.17 -6.10
N GLY A 72 -10.40 -24.05 -5.93
CA GLY A 72 -9.00 -23.88 -6.31
C GLY A 72 -8.16 -24.09 -5.05
N GLY A 73 -7.09 -24.88 -5.14
CA GLY A 73 -6.13 -25.06 -4.03
C GLY A 73 -5.62 -23.71 -3.49
N PRO A 74 -4.96 -23.70 -2.31
CA PRO A 74 -4.50 -22.46 -1.68
C PRO A 74 -3.74 -21.62 -2.69
N ALA A 75 -4.25 -20.42 -2.99
CA ALA A 75 -3.57 -19.47 -3.85
C ALA A 75 -2.25 -19.11 -3.16
N ALA A 76 -1.14 -19.63 -3.67
CA ALA A 76 0.18 -19.30 -3.16
C ALA A 76 0.39 -17.80 -3.35
N LEU A 77 0.52 -17.07 -2.23
CA LEU A 77 0.87 -15.66 -2.28
C LEU A 77 2.25 -15.53 -2.91
N PRO A 78 2.46 -14.56 -3.81
CA PRO A 78 3.77 -14.36 -4.43
C PRO A 78 4.79 -13.99 -3.35
N VAL A 79 5.96 -14.62 -3.42
CA VAL A 79 7.10 -14.23 -2.59
C VAL A 79 7.71 -12.96 -3.17
N VAL A 80 7.91 -11.94 -2.34
CA VAL A 80 8.55 -10.67 -2.70
C VAL A 80 9.92 -10.59 -2.00
N ASN A 81 10.99 -10.62 -2.78
CA ASN A 81 12.34 -10.62 -2.21
C ASN A 81 12.83 -9.22 -1.85
N ASN A 82 12.49 -8.21 -2.65
CA ASN A 82 12.98 -6.85 -2.45
C ASN A 82 11.88 -5.83 -2.71
N VAL A 83 11.91 -4.74 -1.94
CA VAL A 83 11.07 -3.56 -2.16
C VAL A 83 11.97 -2.32 -2.18
N SER A 84 11.83 -1.49 -3.20
CA SER A 84 12.51 -0.20 -3.28
C SER A 84 11.51 0.90 -3.55
N ILE A 85 11.56 1.94 -2.74
CA ILE A 85 10.73 3.13 -2.86
C ILE A 85 11.66 4.32 -3.07
N LYS A 86 11.38 5.14 -4.08
CA LYS A 86 12.15 6.34 -4.42
C LYS A 86 11.24 7.56 -4.45
N ASP A 87 11.82 8.72 -4.16
CA ASP A 87 11.16 10.02 -4.22
C ASP A 87 9.87 10.03 -3.40
N VAL A 88 10.01 9.80 -2.09
CA VAL A 88 8.89 9.73 -1.16
C VAL A 88 8.67 11.09 -0.53
N LYS A 89 7.44 11.59 -0.61
CA LYS A 89 6.96 12.73 0.14
C LYS A 89 5.86 12.27 1.08
N ILE A 90 6.04 12.55 2.36
CA ILE A 90 5.05 12.31 3.41
C ILE A 90 4.66 13.67 3.98
N THR A 91 3.37 13.97 3.95
CA THR A 91 2.78 15.12 4.63
C THR A 91 1.87 14.59 5.73
N TYR A 92 2.10 15.00 6.97
CA TYR A 92 1.20 14.73 8.09
C TYR A 92 0.57 16.04 8.55
N LYS A 93 -0.76 16.11 8.54
CA LYS A 93 -1.53 17.26 9.01
C LYS A 93 -2.36 16.87 10.22
N ASP A 94 -2.19 17.59 11.31
CA ASP A 94 -2.92 17.35 12.54
C ASP A 94 -3.73 18.59 12.90
N ALA A 95 -4.99 18.63 12.45
CA ALA A 95 -5.88 19.75 12.75
C ALA A 95 -6.35 19.75 14.22
N GLN A 96 -6.18 18.64 14.94
CA GLN A 96 -6.47 18.54 16.37
C GLN A 96 -5.36 19.22 17.19
N ALA A 97 -4.09 18.97 16.84
CA ALA A 97 -2.94 19.59 17.48
C ALA A 97 -2.55 20.96 16.87
N GLY A 98 -3.08 21.29 15.69
CA GLY A 98 -2.70 22.49 14.94
C GLY A 98 -1.28 22.42 14.36
N GLN A 99 -0.81 21.22 14.00
CA GLN A 99 0.56 20.97 13.57
C GLN A 99 0.63 20.28 12.21
N ASP A 100 1.55 20.73 11.37
CA ASP A 100 1.82 20.14 10.06
C ASP A 100 3.30 19.74 9.96
N TYR A 101 3.54 18.53 9.45
CA TYR A 101 4.87 17.97 9.25
C TYR A 101 5.04 17.50 7.80
N ALA A 102 6.24 17.70 7.27
CA ALA A 102 6.61 17.20 5.95
C ALA A 102 7.96 16.48 6.02
N LEU A 103 8.03 15.31 5.41
CA LEU A 103 9.23 14.50 5.29
C LEU A 103 9.45 14.10 3.84
N GLY A 104 10.64 14.38 3.32
CA GLY A 104 11.12 13.85 2.05
C GLY A 104 12.12 12.73 2.29
N LEU A 105 11.98 11.61 1.58
CA LEU A 105 12.97 10.54 1.57
C LEU A 105 13.38 10.24 0.13
N ASP A 106 14.67 10.28 -0.14
CA ASP A 106 15.20 10.01 -1.49
C ASP A 106 15.01 8.54 -1.86
N ALA A 107 15.31 7.62 -0.93
CA ALA A 107 15.13 6.19 -1.14
C ALA A 107 14.92 5.41 0.17
N VAL A 108 14.06 4.39 0.08
CA VAL A 108 13.85 3.36 1.10
C VAL A 108 14.01 2.00 0.42
N LYS A 109 14.80 1.10 1.01
CA LYS A 109 14.99 -0.27 0.51
C LYS A 109 14.69 -1.26 1.63
N GLY A 110 13.93 -2.31 1.31
CA GLY A 110 13.61 -3.42 2.19
C GLY A 110 13.90 -4.76 1.52
N GLY A 111 14.37 -5.73 2.29
CA GLY A 111 14.60 -7.11 1.86
C GLY A 111 13.36 -7.99 2.03
N ALA A 112 13.57 -9.31 2.04
CA ALA A 112 12.52 -10.32 1.91
C ALA A 112 11.32 -10.07 2.84
N MET A 113 10.14 -9.92 2.24
CA MET A 113 8.87 -9.79 2.95
C MET A 113 7.95 -10.93 2.55
N GLN A 114 7.65 -11.81 3.50
CA GLN A 114 6.67 -12.87 3.29
C GLN A 114 5.28 -12.30 3.59
N LEU A 115 4.45 -12.17 2.55
CA LEU A 115 3.07 -11.73 2.72
C LEU A 115 2.32 -12.82 3.49
N ALA A 116 1.93 -12.52 4.73
CA ALA A 116 1.08 -13.39 5.52
C ALA A 116 -0.38 -13.24 5.07
N THR A 117 -1.12 -14.35 5.06
CA THR A 117 -2.54 -14.37 4.77
C THR A 117 -3.29 -13.48 5.77
N ALA A 118 -3.96 -12.43 5.30
CA ALA A 118 -4.92 -11.71 6.12
C ALA A 118 -6.07 -12.67 6.47
N VAL A 119 -6.10 -13.15 7.71
CA VAL A 119 -7.26 -13.87 8.24
C VAL A 119 -8.33 -12.80 8.50
N THR A 120 -9.53 -13.01 7.96
CA THR A 120 -10.66 -12.07 8.01
C THR A 120 -11.57 -12.35 9.19
#